data_AF-A0AAF0WGP9-F1
#
_entry.id   AF-A0AAF0WGP9-F1
#
_cell.length_a   1.000
_cell.length_b   1.000
_cell.length_c   1.000
_cell.angle_alpha   90.00
_cell.angle_beta   90.00
_cell.angle_gamma   90.00
#
_symmetry.space_group_name_H-M   'P 1'
#
loop_
_entity.id
_entity.type
_entity.pdbx_description
1 polymer ?
#
loop_
_entity_poly.entity_id
_entity_poly.type
_entity_poly.pdbx_seq_one_letter_code
_entity_poly.pdbx_strand_id
1 'polypeptide(L)'
;MDKISKSKIAYPHRKGNLYNLQYMVKWDVNTAEATKKHMQWIRKLYKYMKPYVSHSPRAAYQNYRDFDLGINKQPNTTYNEAAQWGKKYFKSNFRRLAKVKTKADPLNFFRHEQSIPLISKVKDHHFDQ
;
A
#
# COMPACT_ATOMS: atom_id res chain seq x y z
N MET A 1 -12.53 5.93 -14.42
CA MET A 1 -12.88 6.66 -13.17
C MET A 1 -12.43 8.12 -13.28
N ASP A 2 -12.72 8.77 -14.41
CA ASP A 2 -11.82 9.83 -14.91
C ASP A 2 -12.26 11.23 -14.53
N LYS A 3 -13.51 11.37 -14.09
CA LYS A 3 -14.12 12.63 -13.65
C LYS A 3 -13.75 13.00 -12.21
N ILE A 4 -13.22 12.06 -11.42
CA ILE A 4 -12.86 12.27 -10.01
C ILE A 4 -11.36 12.48 -9.89
N SER A 5 -10.96 13.60 -9.26
CA SER A 5 -9.54 13.88 -8.99
C SER A 5 -8.90 12.80 -8.12
N LYS A 6 -7.64 12.44 -8.44
CA LYS A 6 -6.84 11.47 -7.67
C LYS A 6 -6.66 11.82 -6.20
N SER A 7 -6.77 13.10 -5.82
CA SER A 7 -6.64 13.58 -4.44
C SER A 7 -7.97 13.82 -3.73
N LYS A 8 -9.11 13.63 -4.42
CA LYS A 8 -10.45 13.90 -3.86
C LYS A 8 -10.73 13.04 -2.62
N ILE A 9 -10.30 11.78 -2.63
CA ILE A 9 -10.35 10.86 -1.49
C ILE A 9 -9.03 10.09 -1.35
N ALA A 10 -8.92 9.19 -0.37
CA ALA A 10 -7.69 8.40 -0.14
C ALA A 10 -7.28 7.58 -1.38
N TYR A 11 -8.24 6.89 -2.02
CA TYR A 11 -8.02 6.04 -3.19
C TYR A 11 -7.60 6.84 -4.44
N PRO A 12 -6.35 6.68 -4.94
CA PRO A 12 -5.75 7.58 -5.92
C PRO A 12 -5.88 7.12 -7.37
N HIS A 13 -6.29 5.88 -7.63
CA HIS A 13 -6.21 5.27 -8.97
C HIS A 13 -7.43 5.68 -9.80
N ARG A 14 -7.31 6.84 -10.49
CA ARG A 14 -8.37 7.50 -11.27
C ARG A 14 -7.98 7.56 -12.76
N LYS A 15 -8.14 8.72 -13.40
CA LYS A 15 -7.74 8.98 -14.80
C LYS A 15 -6.36 8.39 -15.12
N GLY A 16 -6.26 7.71 -16.26
CA GLY A 16 -5.05 7.02 -16.73
C GLY A 16 -4.91 5.56 -16.28
N ASN A 17 -5.85 5.02 -15.49
CA ASN A 17 -5.91 3.58 -15.20
C ASN A 17 -7.07 2.97 -16.00
N LEU A 18 -6.78 1.99 -16.86
CA LEU A 18 -7.79 1.38 -17.74
C LEU A 18 -8.69 0.40 -16.98
N TYR A 19 -8.09 -0.48 -16.16
CA TYR A 19 -8.79 -1.48 -15.36
C TYR A 19 -7.95 -1.87 -14.13
N ASN A 20 -8.58 -2.62 -13.22
CA ASN A 20 -7.93 -3.28 -12.08
C ASN A 20 -7.96 -4.79 -12.31
N LEU A 21 -6.85 -5.49 -12.05
CA LEU A 21 -6.71 -6.93 -12.26
C LEU A 21 -6.32 -7.58 -10.93
N GLN A 22 -7.18 -8.46 -10.42
CA GLN A 22 -6.93 -9.25 -9.20
C GLN A 22 -6.53 -10.67 -9.59
N TYR A 23 -5.42 -11.15 -9.05
CA TYR A 23 -5.05 -12.56 -9.10
C TYR A 23 -5.48 -13.22 -7.78
N MET A 24 -6.20 -14.33 -7.87
CA MET A 24 -6.69 -15.05 -6.69
C MET A 24 -6.53 -16.54 -6.91
N VAL A 25 -6.13 -17.24 -5.86
CA VAL A 25 -6.07 -18.71 -5.80
C VAL A 25 -6.89 -19.14 -4.61
N LYS A 26 -7.78 -20.10 -4.82
CA LYS A 26 -8.54 -20.78 -3.77
C LYS A 26 -8.17 -22.26 -3.80
N TRP A 27 -8.11 -22.88 -2.64
CA TRP A 27 -7.83 -24.31 -2.49
C TRP A 27 -8.44 -24.82 -1.19
N ASP A 28 -8.79 -26.10 -1.14
CA ASP A 28 -9.49 -26.69 0.01
C ASP A 28 -8.54 -27.37 1.01
N VAL A 29 -7.40 -27.86 0.54
CA VAL A 29 -6.44 -28.63 1.35
C VAL A 29 -5.58 -27.71 2.21
N ASN A 30 -5.77 -27.74 3.52
CA ASN A 30 -5.02 -26.89 4.46
C ASN A 30 -3.74 -27.56 4.99
N THR A 31 -2.79 -27.84 4.10
CA THR A 31 -1.44 -28.32 4.48
C THR A 31 -0.37 -27.25 4.22
N ALA A 32 0.78 -27.38 4.90
CA ALA A 32 1.91 -26.48 4.69
C ALA A 32 2.43 -26.56 3.24
N GLU A 33 2.43 -27.76 2.65
CA GLU A 33 2.85 -28.04 1.28
C GLU A 33 1.90 -27.37 0.27
N ALA A 34 0.59 -27.53 0.46
CA ALA A 34 -0.43 -26.90 -0.40
C ALA A 34 -0.31 -25.37 -0.31
N THR A 35 -0.22 -24.83 0.89
CA THR A 35 -0.02 -23.38 1.13
C THR A 35 1.23 -22.88 0.41
N LYS A 36 2.37 -23.57 0.58
CA LYS A 36 3.63 -23.22 -0.09
C LYS A 36 3.49 -23.24 -1.61
N LYS A 37 2.87 -24.27 -2.18
CA LYS A 37 2.63 -24.41 -3.63
C LYS A 37 1.80 -23.26 -4.19
N HIS A 38 0.64 -22.96 -3.58
CA HIS A 38 -0.27 -21.92 -4.06
C HIS A 38 0.34 -20.52 -3.88
N MET A 39 1.01 -20.26 -2.76
CA MET A 39 1.72 -19.00 -2.53
C MET A 39 2.88 -18.78 -3.51
N GLN A 40 3.63 -19.84 -3.85
CA GLN A 40 4.67 -19.74 -4.87
C GLN A 40 4.10 -19.45 -6.25
N TRP A 41 2.98 -20.08 -6.62
CA TRP A 41 2.34 -19.87 -7.91
C TRP A 41 1.87 -18.42 -8.08
N ILE A 42 1.14 -17.87 -7.10
CA ILE A 42 0.60 -16.51 -7.19
C ILE A 42 1.71 -15.45 -7.23
N ARG A 43 2.79 -15.67 -6.48
CA ARG A 43 3.98 -14.80 -6.49
C ARG A 43 4.73 -14.87 -7.83
N LYS A 44 4.85 -16.06 -8.44
CA LYS A 44 5.42 -16.22 -9.79
C LYS A 44 4.60 -15.47 -10.84
N LEU A 45 3.27 -15.61 -10.81
CA LEU A 45 2.37 -14.88 -11.70
C LEU A 45 2.48 -13.36 -11.49
N TYR A 46 2.46 -12.89 -10.24
CA TYR A 46 2.64 -11.47 -9.92
C TYR A 46 3.97 -10.93 -10.45
N LYS A 47 5.06 -11.69 -10.31
CA LYS A 47 6.40 -11.33 -10.85
C LYS A 47 6.39 -11.29 -12.38
N TYR A 48 5.81 -12.29 -13.03
CA TYR A 48 5.69 -12.37 -14.50
C TYR A 48 4.97 -11.14 -15.07
N MET A 49 3.93 -10.66 -14.40
CA MET A 49 3.12 -9.53 -14.86
C MET A 49 3.79 -8.16 -14.69
N LYS A 50 4.99 -8.09 -14.09
CA LYS A 50 5.68 -6.82 -13.79
C LYS A 50 5.81 -5.84 -14.97
N PRO A 51 6.17 -6.25 -16.21
CA PRO A 51 6.37 -5.30 -17.31
C PRO A 51 5.06 -4.80 -17.95
N TYR A 52 3.93 -5.46 -17.69
CA TYR A 52 2.65 -5.17 -18.36
C TYR A 52 1.68 -4.32 -17.51
N VAL A 53 2.03 -4.06 -16.25
CA VAL A 53 1.19 -3.32 -15.31
C VAL A 53 1.84 -2.00 -14.93
N SER A 54 1.12 -1.17 -14.18
CA SER A 54 1.65 0.11 -13.68
C SER A 54 3.04 -0.04 -13.04
N HIS A 55 3.88 0.97 -13.20
CA HIS A 55 5.23 1.03 -12.64
C HIS A 55 5.48 2.39 -11.97
N SER A 56 6.50 2.46 -11.11
CA SER A 56 6.99 3.68 -10.46
C SER A 56 5.95 4.56 -9.73
N PRO A 57 5.21 4.05 -8.72
CA PRO A 57 5.28 2.69 -8.18
C PRO A 57 4.28 1.74 -8.87
N ARG A 58 4.55 0.43 -8.78
CA ARG A 58 3.53 -0.58 -9.09
C ARG A 58 2.36 -0.42 -8.14
N ALA A 59 1.21 0.00 -8.68
CA ALA A 59 0.01 0.29 -7.92
C ALA A 59 -0.58 -0.96 -7.27
N ALA A 60 -1.20 -0.76 -6.12
CA ALA A 60 -1.92 -1.79 -5.38
C ALA A 60 -3.23 -1.21 -4.83
N TYR A 61 -4.16 -2.08 -4.42
CA TYR A 61 -5.44 -1.66 -3.85
C TYR A 61 -5.56 -2.13 -2.40
N GLN A 62 -5.80 -1.19 -1.47
CA GLN A 62 -5.76 -1.45 -0.03
C GLN A 62 -6.75 -2.53 0.46
N ASN A 63 -7.88 -2.70 -0.22
CA ASN A 63 -8.88 -3.71 0.14
C ASN A 63 -8.44 -5.14 -0.24
N TYR A 64 -7.40 -5.27 -1.07
CA TYR A 64 -6.69 -6.53 -1.33
C TYR A 64 -5.31 -6.44 -0.67
N ARG A 65 -5.32 -6.50 0.66
CA ARG A 65 -4.12 -6.30 1.48
C ARG A 65 -3.06 -7.34 1.13
N ASP A 66 -1.87 -6.87 0.78
CA ASP A 66 -0.73 -7.69 0.39
C ASP A 66 0.49 -7.34 1.27
N PHE A 67 0.88 -8.26 2.15
CA PHE A 67 2.05 -8.13 3.03
C PHE A 67 3.38 -8.31 2.29
N ASP A 68 3.39 -8.92 1.08
CA ASP A 68 4.61 -9.03 0.26
C ASP A 68 5.07 -7.65 -0.25
N LEU A 69 4.21 -6.62 -0.19
CA LEU A 69 4.57 -5.24 -0.51
C LEU A 69 5.43 -4.55 0.57
N GLY A 70 5.47 -5.12 1.77
CA GLY A 70 6.18 -4.59 2.93
C GLY A 70 5.28 -4.45 4.15
N ILE A 71 5.86 -4.57 5.34
CA ILE A 71 5.17 -4.43 6.62
C ILE A 71 5.91 -3.47 7.55
N ASN A 72 5.16 -2.91 8.49
CA ASN A 72 5.63 -2.05 9.57
C ASN A 72 6.45 -2.88 10.57
N LYS A 73 7.62 -2.37 10.96
CA LYS A 73 8.37 -2.82 12.14
C LYS A 73 7.74 -2.17 13.37
N GLN A 74 6.91 -2.90 14.11
CA GLN A 74 6.34 -2.38 15.35
C GLN A 74 7.42 -2.32 16.46
N PRO A 75 7.42 -1.31 17.35
CA PRO A 75 6.52 -0.16 17.40
C PRO A 75 7.00 1.07 16.59
N ASN A 76 8.24 1.06 16.09
CA ASN A 76 8.95 2.27 15.63
C ASN A 76 9.05 2.39 14.10
N THR A 77 7.96 2.13 13.37
CA THR A 77 7.98 2.31 11.91
C THR A 77 7.99 3.78 11.53
N THR A 78 8.99 4.17 10.74
CA THR A 78 9.08 5.54 10.21
C THR A 78 8.15 5.74 9.01
N TYR A 79 7.80 7.01 8.73
CA TYR A 79 7.05 7.35 7.51
C TYR A 79 7.74 6.85 6.24
N ASN A 80 9.07 6.95 6.16
CA ASN A 80 9.84 6.56 4.97
C ASN A 80 9.82 5.04 4.74
N GLU A 81 9.91 4.23 5.80
CA GLU A 81 9.75 2.78 5.69
C GLU A 81 8.36 2.40 5.21
N ALA A 82 7.30 2.97 5.83
CA ALA A 82 5.94 2.67 5.42
C ALA A 82 5.60 3.21 4.02
N ALA A 83 6.24 4.30 3.60
CA ALA A 83 6.00 4.89 2.28
C ALA A 83 6.36 3.94 1.12
N GLN A 84 7.20 2.93 1.35
CA GLN A 84 7.56 1.92 0.35
C GLN A 84 6.33 1.10 -0.10
N TRP A 85 5.48 0.69 0.84
CA TRP A 85 4.21 0.03 0.54
C TRP A 85 3.06 1.05 0.40
N GLY A 86 3.05 2.09 1.22
CA GLY A 86 1.97 3.08 1.31
C GLY A 86 1.75 3.87 0.01
N LYS A 87 2.84 4.22 -0.70
CA LYS A 87 2.73 4.89 -2.02
C LYS A 87 2.17 3.96 -3.09
N LYS A 88 2.25 2.63 -2.96
CA LYS A 88 1.62 1.68 -3.89
C LYS A 88 0.10 1.74 -3.77
N TYR A 89 -0.42 1.83 -2.54
CA TYR A 89 -1.86 1.95 -2.28
C TYR A 89 -2.41 3.36 -2.51
N PHE A 90 -1.71 4.38 -2.04
CA PHE A 90 -2.24 5.75 -1.90
C PHE A 90 -1.53 6.80 -2.76
N LYS A 91 -0.48 6.44 -3.51
CA LYS A 91 0.34 7.38 -4.32
C LYS A 91 0.70 8.63 -3.49
N SER A 92 0.53 9.82 -4.06
CA SER A 92 0.79 11.10 -3.39
C SER A 92 -0.12 11.37 -2.18
N ASN A 93 -1.25 10.67 -2.05
CA ASN A 93 -2.18 10.89 -0.93
C ASN A 93 -1.64 10.35 0.40
N PHE A 94 -0.62 9.48 0.38
CA PHE A 94 -0.08 8.86 1.59
C PHE A 94 0.41 9.87 2.63
N ARG A 95 1.07 10.96 2.20
CA ARG A 95 1.53 12.02 3.13
C ARG A 95 0.37 12.72 3.83
N ARG A 96 -0.71 13.03 3.09
CA ARG A 96 -1.92 13.64 3.68
C ARG A 96 -2.57 12.68 4.69
N LEU A 97 -2.61 11.39 4.38
CA LEU A 97 -3.14 10.37 5.29
C LEU A 97 -2.32 10.27 6.58
N ALA A 98 -0.98 10.30 6.50
CA ALA A 98 -0.11 10.32 7.67
C ALA A 98 -0.34 11.57 8.53
N LYS A 99 -0.52 12.75 7.93
CA LYS A 99 -0.88 13.98 8.66
C LYS A 99 -2.21 13.85 9.40
N VAL A 100 -3.24 13.28 8.76
CA VAL A 100 -4.55 13.03 9.40
C VAL A 100 -4.40 12.03 10.55
N LYS A 101 -3.68 10.92 10.33
CA LYS A 101 -3.39 9.92 11.35
C LYS A 101 -2.70 10.52 12.57
N THR A 102 -1.66 11.34 12.37
CA THR A 102 -0.97 12.06 13.48
C THR A 102 -1.91 12.97 14.27
N LYS A 103 -2.89 13.60 13.63
CA LYS A 103 -3.85 14.48 14.32
C LYS A 103 -4.94 13.69 15.06
N ALA A 104 -5.48 12.65 14.43
CA ALA A 104 -6.63 11.91 14.94
C ALA A 104 -6.26 10.80 15.93
N ASP A 105 -5.06 10.23 15.83
CA ASP A 105 -4.56 9.17 16.70
C ASP A 105 -3.05 9.39 16.99
N PRO A 106 -2.71 10.40 17.80
CA PRO A 106 -1.32 10.79 18.08
C PRO A 106 -0.53 9.74 18.86
N LEU A 107 -1.21 8.83 19.58
CA LEU A 107 -0.59 7.71 20.30
C LEU A 107 -0.40 6.47 19.42
N ASN A 108 -0.83 6.53 18.15
CA ASN A 108 -0.83 5.40 17.23
C ASN A 108 -1.49 4.15 17.83
N PHE A 109 -2.61 4.35 18.54
CA PHE A 109 -3.36 3.26 19.18
C PHE A 109 -3.93 2.30 18.14
N PHE A 110 -4.56 2.84 17.09
CA PHE A 110 -5.12 2.04 16.00
C PHE A 110 -4.04 1.66 14.98
N ARG A 111 -3.33 0.56 15.23
CA ARG A 111 -2.22 0.11 14.38
C ARG A 111 -2.30 -1.37 14.01
N HIS A 112 -1.67 -1.71 12.89
CA HIS A 112 -1.45 -3.06 12.41
C HIS A 112 -0.20 -3.09 11.51
N GLU A 113 0.12 -4.23 10.91
CA GLU A 113 1.34 -4.47 10.11
C GLU A 113 1.46 -3.58 8.86
N GLN A 114 0.40 -2.89 8.45
CA GLN A 114 0.39 -1.93 7.34
C GLN A 114 -0.50 -0.72 7.68
N SER A 115 -0.58 -0.32 8.95
CA SER A 115 -1.26 0.93 9.30
C SER A 115 -0.43 2.14 8.87
N ILE A 116 -1.10 3.21 8.45
CA ILE A 116 -0.43 4.49 8.17
C ILE A 116 0.36 4.92 9.43
N PRO A 117 1.66 5.23 9.32
CA PRO A 117 2.45 5.63 10.49
C PRO A 117 2.20 7.09 10.85
N LEU A 118 2.67 7.48 12.03
CA LEU A 118 2.78 8.89 12.40
C LEU A 118 3.88 9.55 11.57
N ILE A 119 3.65 10.82 11.21
CA ILE A 119 4.72 11.73 10.80
C ILE A 119 5.07 12.63 11.98
N SER A 120 6.37 12.79 12.29
CA SER A 120 6.81 13.66 13.39
C SER A 120 6.47 15.12 13.07
N LYS A 121 6.26 15.93 14.10
CA LYS A 121 6.05 17.39 13.96
C LYS A 121 7.34 18.17 13.76
N VAL A 122 8.51 17.52 13.66
CA VAL A 122 9.77 18.24 13.50
C VAL A 122 9.76 18.91 12.12
N LYS A 123 9.64 20.25 12.17
CA LYS A 123 9.58 21.21 11.06
C LYS A 123 10.21 20.70 9.75
N ASP A 124 9.37 20.19 8.83
CA ASP A 124 9.68 20.16 7.40
C ASP A 124 9.65 21.62 6.88
N HIS A 125 10.68 22.41 7.20
CA HIS A 125 10.90 23.76 6.62
C HIS A 125 11.78 23.73 5.38
N HIS A 126 12.09 22.56 4.83
CA HIS A 126 12.85 22.46 3.59
C HIS A 126 12.07 21.66 2.56
N PHE A 127 12.01 22.22 1.35
CA PHE A 127 11.22 21.83 0.18
C PHE A 127 9.81 22.42 0.10
N ASP A 128 9.73 23.75 0.16
CA ASP A 128 8.99 24.53 -0.85
C ASP A 128 9.97 25.56 -1.45
N GLN A 129 10.74 25.12 -2.45
CA GLN A 129 11.28 25.93 -3.55
C GLN A 129 11.27 25.06 -4.81
#